data_AF-A0A2U1KS71-F1
#
_entry.id   AF-A0A2U1KS71-F1
#
_cell.length_a   1.000
_cell.length_b   1.000
_cell.length_c   1.000
_cell.angle_alpha   90.00
_cell.angle_beta   90.00
_cell.angle_gamma   90.00
#
_symmetry.space_group_name_H-M   'P 1'
#
loop_
_entity.id
_entity.type
_entity.pdbx_description
1 polymer ?
#
loop_
_entity_poly.entity_id
_entity_poly.type
_entity_poly.pdbx_seq_one_letter_code
_entity_poly.pdbx_strand_id
1 'polypeptide(L)'
;MGLGLVILGIILHVTDAIPLNKQLYTFSYVCVTSGAAALVFSFFYIMVDIWNLRYLFLPLEWIGKNAMLVYVMAAAGVFAGFINGWYYDDPHNTLVYWIQKHIFIGVWHSRKVGILLYVIFAEILFWAIVSGILHWLGIYWKL
;
A
#
# COMPACT_ATOMS: atom_id res chain seq x y z
N MET A 1 -15.86 -6.93 -19.80
CA MET A 1 -14.56 -6.49 -20.36
C MET A 1 -13.35 -7.07 -19.62
N GLY A 2 -13.20 -6.88 -18.31
CA GLY A 2 -12.03 -7.37 -17.55
C GLY A 2 -11.75 -8.87 -17.64
N LEU A 3 -12.76 -9.73 -17.46
CA LEU A 3 -12.63 -11.18 -17.64
C LEU A 3 -12.13 -11.57 -19.03
N GLY A 4 -12.61 -10.89 -20.07
CA GLY A 4 -12.19 -11.15 -21.46
C GLY A 4 -10.71 -10.85 -21.69
N LEU A 5 -10.18 -9.80 -21.08
CA LEU A 5 -8.75 -9.45 -21.15
C LEU A 5 -7.86 -10.45 -20.41
N VAL A 6 -8.31 -10.93 -19.25
CA VAL A 6 -7.59 -11.98 -18.49
C VAL A 6 -7.56 -13.28 -19.29
N ILE A 7 -8.70 -13.72 -19.82
CA ILE A 7 -8.80 -14.95 -20.61
C ILE A 7 -7.95 -14.84 -21.87
N LEU A 8 -8.01 -13.72 -22.59
CA LEU A 8 -7.17 -13.48 -23.77
C LEU A 8 -5.68 -13.52 -23.44
N GLY A 9 -5.26 -12.85 -22.37
CA GLY A 9 -3.86 -12.84 -21.93
C GLY A 9 -3.35 -14.24 -21.56
N ILE A 10 -4.16 -15.05 -20.89
CA ILE A 10 -3.84 -16.44 -20.54
C ILE A 10 -3.78 -17.33 -21.80
N ILE A 11 -4.74 -17.20 -22.73
CA ILE A 11 -4.74 -17.97 -23.98
C ILE A 11 -3.46 -17.67 -24.80
N LEU A 12 -3.08 -16.40 -24.92
CA LEU A 12 -1.86 -15.99 -25.62
C LEU A 12 -0.58 -16.55 -24.97
N HIS A 13 -0.60 -16.72 -23.65
CA HIS A 13 0.51 -17.32 -22.93
C HIS A 13 0.57 -18.85 -23.13
N VAL A 14 -0.57 -19.52 -23.04
CA VAL A 14 -0.67 -20.99 -23.15
C VAL A 14 -0.45 -21.49 -24.57
N THR A 15 -0.74 -20.67 -25.58
CA THR A 15 -0.56 -21.03 -27.00
C THR A 15 0.88 -20.75 -27.48
N ASP A 16 1.81 -20.44 -26.57
CA ASP A 16 3.22 -20.07 -26.85
C ASP A 16 3.41 -18.90 -27.83
N ALA A 17 2.34 -18.18 -28.18
CA ALA A 17 2.39 -17.08 -29.13
C ALA A 17 3.19 -15.90 -28.55
N ILE A 18 2.94 -15.56 -27.28
CA ILE A 18 3.64 -14.48 -26.58
C ILE A 18 3.79 -14.86 -25.09
N PRO A 19 5.02 -15.11 -24.60
CA PRO A 19 5.24 -15.44 -23.20
C PRO A 19 4.99 -14.23 -22.28
N LEU A 20 4.53 -14.52 -21.06
CA LEU A 20 4.39 -13.53 -19.98
C LEU A 20 5.78 -13.09 -19.54
N ASN A 21 6.22 -11.90 -19.97
CA ASN A 21 7.49 -11.34 -19.57
C ASN A 21 7.32 -9.95 -18.99
N LYS A 22 7.76 -9.78 -17.74
CA LYS A 22 7.66 -8.52 -16.99
C LYS A 22 8.66 -7.47 -17.48
N GLN A 23 9.81 -7.89 -18.03
CA GLN A 23 10.85 -6.96 -18.51
C GLN A 23 10.54 -6.35 -19.88
N LEU A 24 9.82 -7.07 -20.74
CA LEU A 24 9.47 -6.62 -22.08
C LEU A 24 8.06 -6.01 -22.16
N TYR A 25 7.31 -5.98 -21.04
CA TYR A 25 5.90 -5.57 -21.00
C TYR A 25 5.09 -6.21 -22.14
N THR A 26 5.23 -7.52 -22.32
CA THR A 26 4.59 -8.20 -23.46
C THR A 26 3.07 -8.01 -23.45
N PHE A 27 2.46 -8.02 -24.63
CA PHE A 27 1.03 -7.79 -24.79
C PHE A 27 0.16 -8.73 -23.93
N SER A 28 0.53 -10.02 -23.84
CA SER A 28 -0.13 -10.98 -22.94
C SER A 28 -0.07 -10.51 -21.46
N TYR A 29 1.08 -10.00 -21.00
CA TYR A 29 1.24 -9.49 -19.64
C TYR A 29 0.39 -8.24 -19.38
N VAL A 30 0.32 -7.31 -20.34
CA VAL A 30 -0.54 -6.12 -20.26
C VAL A 30 -2.02 -6.52 -20.23
N CYS A 31 -2.44 -7.49 -21.06
CA CYS A 31 -3.82 -7.99 -21.06
C CYS A 31 -4.21 -8.65 -19.73
N VAL A 32 -3.35 -9.51 -19.17
CA VAL A 32 -3.60 -10.14 -17.87
C VAL A 32 -3.64 -9.09 -16.74
N THR A 33 -2.67 -8.19 -16.68
CA THR A 33 -2.58 -7.20 -15.59
C THR A 33 -3.70 -6.16 -15.66
N SER A 34 -4.03 -5.65 -16.85
CA SER A 34 -5.17 -4.73 -17.04
C SER A 34 -6.51 -5.42 -16.77
N GLY A 35 -6.68 -6.67 -17.20
CA GLY A 35 -7.86 -7.47 -16.91
C GLY A 35 -8.04 -7.73 -15.41
N ALA A 36 -6.96 -8.09 -14.71
CA ALA A 36 -6.95 -8.27 -13.26
C ALA A 36 -7.27 -6.96 -12.53
N ALA A 37 -6.66 -5.84 -12.95
CA ALA A 37 -6.96 -4.53 -12.39
C ALA A 37 -8.44 -4.15 -12.57
N ALA A 38 -9.03 -4.42 -13.73
CA ALA A 38 -10.45 -4.18 -13.98
C ALA A 38 -11.36 -5.05 -13.09
N LEU A 39 -10.98 -6.31 -12.82
CA LEU A 39 -11.72 -7.19 -11.91
C LEU A 39 -11.64 -6.71 -10.47
N VAL A 40 -10.45 -6.36 -10.00
CA VAL A 40 -10.23 -5.83 -8.65
C VAL A 40 -11.00 -4.51 -8.48
N PHE A 41 -10.95 -3.62 -9.46
CA PHE A 41 -11.74 -2.39 -9.46
C PHE A 41 -13.25 -2.68 -9.39
N SER A 42 -13.75 -3.61 -10.20
CA SER A 42 -15.17 -3.99 -10.18
C SER A 42 -15.59 -4.58 -8.82
N PHE A 43 -14.71 -5.35 -8.19
CA PHE A 43 -14.94 -5.90 -6.84
C PHE A 43 -15.07 -4.79 -5.80
N PHE A 44 -14.15 -3.82 -5.78
CA PHE A 44 -14.24 -2.67 -4.87
C PHE A 44 -15.47 -1.80 -5.16
N TYR A 45 -15.84 -1.61 -6.43
CA TYR A 45 -17.04 -0.88 -6.80
C TYR A 45 -18.31 -1.53 -6.22
N ILE A 46 -18.44 -2.85 -6.34
CA ILE A 46 -19.59 -3.57 -5.74
C ILE A 46 -19.58 -3.43 -4.22
N MET A 47 -18.43 -3.60 -3.57
CA MET A 47 -18.36 -3.49 -2.11
C MET A 47 -18.68 -2.09 -1.59
N VAL A 48 -18.10 -1.06 -2.21
CA VAL A 48 -18.20 0.32 -1.72
C VAL A 48 -19.52 0.96 -2.15
N ASP A 49 -19.84 0.89 -3.44
CA ASP A 49 -20.97 1.65 -4.01
C ASP A 49 -22.29 0.87 -3.97
N ILE A 50 -22.28 -0.47 -4.12
CA ILE A 50 -23.52 -1.27 -4.10
C ILE A 50 -23.87 -1.74 -2.69
N TRP A 51 -22.90 -2.28 -1.94
CA TRP A 51 -23.13 -2.71 -0.55
C TRP A 51 -23.00 -1.59 0.49
N ASN A 52 -22.71 -0.35 0.05
CA ASN A 52 -22.62 0.82 0.91
C ASN A 52 -21.65 0.66 2.11
N LEU A 53 -20.58 -0.13 1.95
CA LEU A 53 -19.56 -0.35 2.98
C LEU A 53 -18.55 0.81 3.06
N ARG A 54 -18.96 2.01 2.66
CA ARG A 54 -18.10 3.19 2.50
C ARG A 54 -17.31 3.52 3.76
N TYR A 55 -17.92 3.35 4.94
CA TYR A 55 -17.28 3.64 6.22
C TYR A 55 -16.02 2.82 6.50
N LEU A 56 -15.96 1.57 6.05
CA LEU A 56 -14.78 0.71 6.22
C LEU A 56 -13.61 1.16 5.33
N PHE A 57 -13.91 1.80 4.20
CA PHE A 57 -12.92 2.24 3.21
C PHE A 57 -12.57 3.72 3.30
N LEU A 58 -13.18 4.50 4.21
CA LEU A 58 -12.82 5.89 4.51
C LEU A 58 -11.31 6.12 4.76
N PRO A 59 -10.61 5.33 5.60
CA PRO A 59 -9.17 5.53 5.79
C PRO A 59 -8.38 5.31 4.50
N LEU A 60 -8.81 4.37 3.65
CA LEU A 60 -8.19 4.13 2.35
C LEU A 60 -8.47 5.30 1.38
N GLU A 61 -9.67 5.89 1.43
CA GLU A 61 -10.03 7.09 0.67
C GLU A 61 -9.17 8.30 1.09
N TRP A 62 -8.94 8.51 2.39
CA TRP A 62 -8.11 9.61 2.90
C TRP A 62 -6.65 9.48 2.47
N ILE A 63 -6.09 8.27 2.61
CA ILE A 63 -4.74 7.96 2.12
C ILE A 63 -4.68 8.21 0.60
N GLY A 64 -5.68 7.76 -0.15
CA GLY A 64 -5.74 7.94 -1.60
C GLY A 64 -5.78 9.41 -2.03
N LYS A 65 -6.52 10.28 -1.33
CA LYS A 65 -6.58 11.71 -1.62
C LYS A 65 -5.26 12.44 -1.35
N ASN A 66 -4.44 11.92 -0.44
CA ASN A 66 -3.12 12.46 -0.08
C ASN A 66 -1.98 11.50 -0.47
N ALA A 67 -2.18 10.69 -1.52
CA ALA A 67 -1.28 9.59 -1.86
C ALA A 67 0.16 10.03 -2.12
N MET A 68 0.37 11.21 -2.72
CA MET A 68 1.70 11.73 -3.01
C MET A 68 2.49 12.06 -1.73
N LEU A 69 1.84 12.74 -0.79
CA LEU A 69 2.45 13.05 0.51
C LEU A 69 2.80 11.76 1.25
N VAL A 70 1.85 10.82 1.32
CA VAL A 70 2.07 9.52 1.98
C VAL A 70 3.21 8.77 1.30
N TYR A 71 3.29 8.77 -0.03
CA TYR A 71 4.37 8.14 -0.76
C TYR A 71 5.75 8.75 -0.43
N VAL A 72 5.89 10.07 -0.51
CA VAL A 72 7.17 10.74 -0.23
C VAL A 72 7.59 10.58 1.22
N MET A 73 6.64 10.72 2.15
CA MET A 73 6.97 10.69 3.57
C MET A 73 7.19 9.26 4.08
N ALA A 74 6.32 8.32 3.70
CA ALA A 74 6.40 6.92 4.14
C ALA A 74 7.37 6.12 3.27
N ALA A 75 7.07 5.98 1.98
CA ALA A 75 7.76 5.04 1.10
C ALA A 75 9.14 5.52 0.63
N ALA A 76 9.32 6.83 0.39
CA ALA A 76 10.64 7.37 0.05
C ALA A 76 11.56 7.51 1.27
N GLY A 77 11.09 7.11 2.46
CA GLY A 77 11.90 7.03 3.68
C GLY A 77 12.26 8.38 4.29
N VAL A 78 11.67 9.49 3.83
CA VAL A 78 11.96 10.84 4.34
C VAL A 78 11.55 10.95 5.82
N PHE A 79 10.39 10.41 6.19
CA PHE A 79 9.95 10.42 7.59
C PHE A 79 10.84 9.55 8.48
N ALA A 80 11.18 8.34 8.02
CA ALA A 80 12.10 7.47 8.74
C ALA A 80 13.49 8.10 8.89
N GLY A 81 13.99 8.76 7.84
CA GLY A 81 15.25 9.51 7.87
C GLY A 81 15.20 10.72 8.82
N PHE A 82 14.08 11.43 8.87
CA PHE A 82 13.88 12.54 9.79
C PHE A 82 13.84 12.08 11.26
N ILE A 83 13.08 11.03 11.56
CA ILE A 83 12.97 10.46 12.92
C ILE A 83 14.31 9.86 13.37
N ASN A 84 15.03 9.17 12.48
CA ASN A 84 16.37 8.65 12.80
C ASN A 84 17.44 9.76 12.82
N GLY A 85 17.22 10.88 12.14
CA GLY A 85 18.10 12.05 12.18
C GLY A 85 18.04 12.78 13.52
N TRP A 86 16.91 12.68 14.24
CA TRP A 86 16.76 13.17 15.60
C TRP A 86 17.23 12.09 16.60
N TYR A 87 18.55 11.87 16.67
CA TYR A 87 19.14 10.94 17.64
C TYR A 87 19.10 11.52 19.05
N TYR A 88 18.61 10.74 20.01
CA TYR A 88 18.70 11.02 21.44
C TYR A 88 19.84 10.16 22.03
N ASP A 89 20.98 10.81 22.30
CA ASP A 89 22.20 10.32 22.96
C ASP A 89 22.96 9.11 22.37
N ASP A 90 22.33 8.00 21.97
CA ASP A 90 23.01 6.76 21.51
C ASP A 90 22.45 6.20 20.18
N PRO A 91 23.30 5.75 19.22
CA PRO A 91 22.93 5.11 17.94
C PRO A 91 21.97 3.90 18.01
N HIS A 92 21.62 3.41 19.20
CA HIS A 92 20.79 2.23 19.40
C HIS A 92 19.46 2.49 20.14
N ASN A 93 19.17 3.75 20.50
CA ASN A 93 17.94 4.14 21.20
C ASN A 93 17.02 5.02 20.35
N THR A 94 16.73 4.61 19.12
CA THR A 94 15.66 5.28 18.36
C THR A 94 14.30 4.89 18.93
N LEU A 95 13.40 5.87 19.00
CA LEU A 95 12.02 5.73 19.51
C LEU A 95 11.26 4.62 18.75
N VAL A 96 11.59 4.48 17.46
CA VAL A 96 11.14 3.39 16.58
C VAL A 96 11.59 2.01 17.09
N TYR A 97 12.86 1.86 17.49
CA TYR A 97 13.39 0.61 18.03
C TYR A 97 12.77 0.24 19.38
N TRP A 98 12.50 1.23 20.24
CA TRP A 98 11.82 1.01 21.52
C TRP A 98 10.37 0.52 21.33
N ILE A 99 9.59 1.21 20.49
CA ILE A 99 8.22 0.82 20.13
C ILE A 99 8.19 -0.57 19.51
N GLN A 100 9.09 -0.84 18.58
CA GLN A 100 9.18 -2.14 17.89
C GLN A 100 9.54 -3.27 18.87
N LYS A 101 10.46 -3.02 19.80
CA LYS A 101 10.91 -4.01 20.80
C LYS A 101 9.85 -4.30 21.85
N HIS A 102 9.17 -3.29 22.39
CA HIS A 102 8.20 -3.47 23.48
C HIS A 102 6.79 -3.82 23.02
N ILE A 103 6.30 -3.29 21.90
CA ILE A 103 4.92 -3.51 21.48
C ILE A 103 4.79 -4.70 20.52
N PHE A 104 5.74 -4.88 19.58
CA PHE A 104 5.60 -5.88 18.51
C PHE A 104 6.43 -7.15 18.72
N ILE A 105 7.70 -7.03 19.12
CA ILE A 105 8.58 -8.20 19.34
C ILE A 105 8.18 -8.97 20.62
N GLY A 106 7.75 -8.26 21.68
CA GLY A 106 7.28 -8.87 22.92
C GLY A 106 5.99 -9.68 22.76
N VAL A 107 5.08 -9.24 21.89
CA VAL A 107 3.80 -9.93 21.63
C VAL A 107 3.97 -11.12 20.69
N TRP A 108 4.81 -11.00 19.65
CA TRP A 108 4.85 -11.98 18.55
C TRP A 108 6.08 -12.90 18.54
N HIS A 109 7.01 -12.77 19.49
CA HIS A 109 8.19 -13.63 19.71
C HIS A 109 9.15 -13.82 18.50
N SER A 110 8.92 -13.16 17.36
CA SER A 110 9.73 -13.26 16.15
C SER A 110 10.03 -11.89 15.57
N ARG A 111 11.33 -11.58 15.40
CA ARG A 111 11.81 -10.27 14.95
C ARG A 111 11.34 -9.91 13.53
N LYS A 112 11.31 -10.88 12.61
CA LYS A 112 10.87 -10.64 11.21
C LYS A 112 9.38 -10.35 11.11
N VAL A 113 8.57 -11.11 11.84
CA VAL A 113 7.10 -10.96 11.83
C VAL A 113 6.70 -9.67 12.57
N GLY A 114 7.40 -9.35 13.67
CA GLY A 114 7.18 -8.09 14.40
C GLY A 114 7.47 -6.84 13.56
N ILE A 115 8.51 -6.86 12.71
CA ILE A 115 8.80 -5.75 11.79
C ILE A 115 7.70 -5.62 10.72
N LEU A 116 7.29 -6.74 10.12
CA LEU A 116 6.22 -6.73 9.11
C LEU A 116 4.90 -6.22 9.68
N LEU A 117 4.52 -6.68 10.88
CA LEU A 117 3.31 -6.22 11.55
C LEU A 117 3.40 -4.76 11.95
N TYR A 118 4.58 -4.28 12.38
CA TYR A 118 4.78 -2.85 12.65
C TYR A 118 4.53 -2.00 11.41
N VAL A 119 5.12 -2.37 10.26
CA VAL A 119 4.92 -1.63 9.01
C VAL A 119 3.46 -1.71 8.55
N ILE A 120 2.85 -2.89 8.59
CA ILE A 120 1.47 -3.06 8.10
C ILE A 120 0.45 -2.38 9.02
N PHE A 121 0.59 -2.48 10.34
CA PHE A 121 -0.42 -1.97 11.26
C PHE A 121 -0.08 -0.59 11.78
N ALA A 122 1.15 -0.34 12.24
CA ALA A 122 1.48 0.95 12.82
C ALA A 122 1.67 2.02 11.73
N GLU A 123 2.40 1.72 10.66
CA GLU A 123 2.69 2.71 9.62
C GLU A 123 1.46 3.05 8.79
N ILE A 124 0.69 2.04 8.35
CA ILE A 124 -0.56 2.27 7.59
C ILE A 124 -1.58 3.01 8.46
N LEU A 125 -1.77 2.63 9.74
CA LEU A 125 -2.71 3.31 10.63
C LEU A 125 -2.25 4.75 10.91
N PHE A 126 -0.96 4.96 11.15
CA PHE A 126 -0.39 6.29 11.37
C PHE A 126 -0.66 7.20 10.17
N TRP A 127 -0.35 6.75 8.95
CA TRP A 127 -0.61 7.53 7.74
C TRP A 127 -2.10 7.65 7.40
N ALA A 128 -2.94 6.68 7.76
CA ALA A 128 -4.39 6.81 7.67
C ALA A 128 -4.91 7.96 8.54
N ILE A 129 -4.41 8.07 9.77
CA ILE A 129 -4.78 9.14 10.69
C ILE A 129 -4.25 10.48 10.20
N VAL A 130 -2.96 10.56 9.83
CA VAL A 130 -2.35 11.80 9.33
C VAL A 130 -3.04 12.30 8.06
N SER A 131 -3.33 11.41 7.11
CA SER A 131 -4.07 11.76 5.89
C SER A 131 -5.52 12.15 6.17
N GLY A 132 -6.16 11.55 7.18
CA GLY A 132 -7.49 11.96 7.65
C GLY A 132 -7.50 13.35 8.27
N ILE A 133 -6.49 13.70 9.07
CA ILE A 133 -6.32 15.05 9.63
C ILE A 133 -6.08 16.06 8.49
N LEU A 134 -5.21 15.74 7.53
CA LEU A 134 -4.97 16.59 6.35
C LEU A 134 -6.24 16.79 5.52
N HIS A 135 -7.02 15.72 5.34
CA HIS A 135 -8.32 15.77 4.66
C HIS A 135 -9.28 16.73 5.38
N TRP A 136 -9.34 16.65 6.72
CA TRP A 136 -10.17 17.55 7.52
C TRP A 136 -9.71 19.01 7.47
N LEU A 137 -8.41 19.24 7.39
CA LEU A 137 -7.81 20.57 7.18
C LEU A 137 -7.94 21.08 5.74
N GLY A 138 -8.47 20.28 4.81
CA GLY A 138 -8.63 20.65 3.40
C GLY A 138 -7.32 20.77 2.62
N ILE A 139 -6.21 20.25 3.16
CA ILE A 139 -4.89 20.33 2.54
C ILE A 139 -4.68 19.08 1.69
N TYR A 140 -4.49 19.28 0.39
CA TYR A 140 -4.22 18.22 -0.56
C TYR A 140 -2.93 18.51 -1.32
N TRP A 141 -1.92 17.69 -1.12
CA TRP A 141 -0.72 17.78 -1.94
C TRP A 141 -0.94 17.03 -3.25
N LYS A 142 -1.25 17.78 -4.30
CA LYS A 142 -1.39 17.27 -5.67
C LYS A 142 -0.14 17.65 -6.49
N LEU A 143 0.17 16.82 -7.49
CA LEU A 143 1.19 17.10 -8.52
C LEU A 143 0.57 18.00 -9.60
#